data_AF-A0A0G0TPL3-F1
#
_entry.id   AF-A0A0G0TPL3-F1
#
_cell.length_a   1.000
_cell.length_b   1.000
_cell.length_c   1.000
_cell.angle_alpha   90.00
_cell.angle_beta   90.00
_cell.angle_gamma   90.00
#
_symmetry.space_group_name_H-M   'P 1'
#
loop_
_entity.id
_entity.type
_entity.pdbx_description
1 polymer ?
#
loop_
_entity_poly.entity_id
_entity_poly.type
_entity_poly.pdbx_seq_one_letter_code
_entity_poly.pdbx_strand_id
1 'polypeptide(L)'
;MVFGTFDGVHAGHLNFFKQAKKISPNSFLVVSIARDKNVLKIKGKLPFYTEKQRMNLVKKTGLVNKVILGGVDNYLAHILRENPDIICLGYDQKAYVQELRKDLKKNGFLAKIIRLKPYKKKIYKNHLLKTKRVL
;
A
#
# COMPACT_ATOMS: atom_id res chain seq x y z
N MET A 1 2.80 -5.60 -6.78
CA MET A 1 3.07 -4.94 -5.48
C MET A 1 2.15 -3.74 -5.26
N VAL A 2 1.73 -3.49 -4.02
CA VAL A 2 0.96 -2.29 -3.61
C VAL A 2 1.51 -1.68 -2.32
N PHE A 3 1.18 -0.42 -2.05
CA PHE A 3 1.70 0.35 -0.91
C PHE A 3 0.60 1.03 -0.12
N GLY A 4 0.78 1.18 1.19
CA GLY A 4 -0.13 1.98 1.99
C GLY A 4 0.16 1.95 3.49
N THR A 5 -0.52 2.83 4.23
CA THR A 5 -0.47 2.80 5.69
C THR A 5 -1.28 1.62 6.23
N PHE A 6 -2.49 1.37 5.71
CA PHE A 6 -3.39 0.30 6.19
C PHE A 6 -3.61 0.32 7.71
N ASP A 7 -3.90 1.51 8.24
CA ASP A 7 -4.10 1.78 9.66
C ASP A 7 -5.48 1.30 10.16
N GLY A 8 -5.65 -0.01 10.16
CA GLY A 8 -6.94 -0.71 10.22
C GLY A 8 -7.36 -1.19 8.82
N VAL A 9 -7.73 -2.46 8.71
CA VAL A 9 -8.24 -3.02 7.45
C VAL A 9 -9.75 -2.85 7.38
N HIS A 10 -10.25 -2.40 6.24
CA HIS A 10 -11.68 -2.21 5.99
C HIS A 10 -12.04 -2.62 4.55
N ALA A 11 -13.33 -2.64 4.21
CA ALA A 11 -13.83 -3.08 2.91
C ALA A 11 -13.14 -2.40 1.70
N GLY A 12 -12.83 -1.10 1.81
CA GLY A 12 -12.02 -0.40 0.81
C GLY A 12 -10.63 -1.01 0.56
N HIS A 13 -9.90 -1.40 1.61
CA HIS A 13 -8.60 -2.09 1.46
C HIS A 13 -8.78 -3.50 0.88
N LEU A 14 -9.79 -4.25 1.34
CA LEU A 14 -10.07 -5.58 0.80
C LEU A 14 -10.39 -5.51 -0.70
N ASN A 15 -11.17 -4.52 -1.12
CA ASN A 15 -11.46 -4.29 -2.53
C ASN A 15 -10.19 -3.90 -3.31
N PHE A 16 -9.34 -3.03 -2.75
CA PHE A 16 -8.07 -2.65 -3.36
C PHE A 16 -7.14 -3.87 -3.57
N PHE A 17 -7.00 -4.76 -2.57
CA PHE A 17 -6.23 -5.99 -2.70
C PHE A 17 -6.82 -6.94 -3.75
N LYS A 18 -8.15 -7.11 -3.76
CA LYS A 18 -8.85 -7.92 -4.78
C LYS A 18 -8.63 -7.37 -6.19
N GLN A 19 -8.72 -6.06 -6.38
CA GLN A 19 -8.42 -5.43 -7.66
C GLN A 19 -6.96 -5.67 -8.09
N ALA A 20 -6.01 -5.51 -7.15
CA ALA A 20 -4.60 -5.73 -7.43
C ALA A 20 -4.32 -7.18 -7.88
N LYS A 21 -4.93 -8.18 -7.22
CA LYS A 21 -4.81 -9.59 -7.63
C LYS A 21 -5.42 -9.87 -9.00
N LYS A 22 -6.51 -9.19 -9.36
CA LYS A 22 -7.24 -9.44 -10.61
C LYS A 22 -6.53 -8.89 -11.86
N ILE A 23 -5.44 -8.14 -11.71
CA ILE A 23 -4.69 -7.60 -12.86
C ILE A 23 -4.05 -8.69 -13.70
N SER A 24 -3.65 -9.81 -13.08
CA SER A 24 -3.03 -10.93 -13.77
C SER A 24 -3.62 -12.24 -13.24
N PRO A 25 -3.87 -13.25 -14.10
CA PRO A 25 -4.03 -14.62 -13.62
C PRO A 25 -2.79 -15.01 -12.80
N ASN A 26 -2.99 -15.79 -11.74
CA ASN A 26 -1.93 -16.31 -10.85
C ASN A 26 -1.01 -15.24 -10.22
N SER A 27 -1.58 -14.11 -9.80
CA SER A 27 -0.81 -13.03 -9.17
C SER A 27 -0.29 -13.37 -7.76
N PHE A 28 1.00 -13.07 -7.52
CA PHE A 28 1.60 -13.04 -6.19
C PHE A 28 1.55 -11.61 -5.62
N LEU A 29 0.63 -11.35 -4.68
CA LEU A 29 0.44 -10.02 -4.13
C LEU A 29 1.39 -9.73 -2.97
N VAL A 30 2.35 -8.83 -3.21
CA VAL A 30 3.17 -8.18 -2.17
C VAL A 30 2.53 -6.86 -1.74
N VAL A 31 2.33 -6.68 -0.43
CA VAL A 31 1.90 -5.41 0.19
C VAL A 31 3.05 -4.83 0.99
N SER A 32 3.42 -3.59 0.70
CA SER A 32 4.36 -2.79 1.49
C SER A 32 3.63 -1.84 2.43
N ILE A 33 3.92 -2.00 3.71
CA ILE A 33 3.37 -1.23 4.82
C ILE A 33 4.26 -0.02 5.08
N ALA A 34 3.70 1.18 5.03
CA ALA A 34 4.43 2.41 5.34
C ALA A 34 4.98 2.37 6.77
N ARG A 35 6.21 2.85 6.98
CA ARG A 35 6.83 2.93 8.30
C ARG A 35 6.16 3.98 9.17
N ASP A 36 6.08 3.74 10.48
CA ASP A 36 5.47 4.69 11.43
C ASP A 36 6.14 6.08 11.32
N LYS A 37 7.47 6.12 11.26
CA LYS A 37 8.24 7.36 11.09
C LYS A 37 7.88 8.12 9.79
N ASN A 38 7.63 7.40 8.69
CA ASN A 38 7.30 8.01 7.41
C ASN A 38 5.87 8.54 7.42
N VAL A 39 4.96 7.82 8.09
CA VAL A 39 3.58 8.27 8.28
C VAL A 39 3.56 9.56 9.10
N LEU A 40 4.33 9.62 10.20
CA LEU A 40 4.48 10.82 11.02
C LEU A 40 5.02 11.99 10.19
N LYS A 41 6.14 11.80 9.47
CA LYS A 41 6.75 12.83 8.63
C LYS A 41 5.80 13.38 7.56
N ILE A 42 5.04 12.51 6.89
CA ILE A 42 4.17 12.90 5.76
C ILE A 42 2.83 13.47 6.24
N LYS A 43 2.26 12.92 7.31
CA LYS A 43 0.88 13.25 7.75
C LYS A 43 0.82 14.09 9.02
N GLY A 44 1.96 14.39 9.64
CA GLY A 44 2.05 15.13 10.91
C GLY A 44 1.53 14.36 12.12
N LYS A 45 1.19 13.06 12.00
CA LYS A 45 0.70 12.24 13.10
C LYS A 45 1.00 10.76 12.90
N LEU A 46 1.15 10.04 14.02
CA LEU A 46 1.30 8.59 14.02
C LEU A 46 -0.01 7.90 13.59
N PRO A 47 0.09 6.71 12.98
CA PRO A 47 -1.06 5.82 12.82
C PRO A 47 -1.56 5.33 14.19
N PHE A 48 -2.81 4.88 14.25
CA PHE A 48 -3.39 4.29 15.46
C PHE A 48 -2.72 2.96 15.82
N TYR A 49 -2.46 2.12 14.81
CA TYR A 49 -1.74 0.86 14.97
C TYR A 49 -0.27 1.00 14.57
N THR A 50 0.61 0.38 15.36
CA THR A 50 2.03 0.24 15.03
C THR A 50 2.24 -0.46 13.67
N GLU A 51 3.39 -0.25 13.04
CA GLU A 51 3.70 -0.91 11.76
C GLU A 51 3.61 -2.44 11.83
N LYS A 52 4.02 -3.06 12.95
CA LYS A 52 3.88 -4.51 13.18
C LYS A 52 2.42 -4.95 13.29
N GLN A 53 1.57 -4.21 14.01
CA GLN A 53 0.14 -4.50 14.10
C GLN A 53 -0.53 -4.36 12.72
N ARG A 54 -0.22 -3.31 11.95
CA ARG A 54 -0.74 -3.10 10.59
C ARG A 54 -0.33 -4.23 9.65
N MET A 55 0.93 -4.69 9.71
CA MET A 55 1.36 -5.88 8.97
C MET A 55 0.51 -7.11 9.31
N ASN A 56 0.30 -7.39 10.59
CA ASN A 56 -0.48 -8.56 11.03
C ASN A 56 -1.94 -8.46 10.58
N LEU A 57 -2.56 -7.29 10.65
CA LEU A 57 -3.92 -7.06 10.17
C LEU A 57 -4.04 -7.31 8.66
N VAL A 58 -3.06 -6.88 7.87
CA VAL A 58 -3.03 -7.13 6.42
C VAL A 58 -2.81 -8.62 6.12
N LYS A 59 -1.92 -9.31 6.84
CA LYS A 59 -1.72 -10.77 6.70
C LYS A 59 -3.00 -11.56 6.97
N LYS A 60 -3.73 -11.20 8.04
CA LYS A 60 -4.99 -11.85 8.44
C LYS A 60 -6.11 -11.76 7.41
N THR A 61 -5.98 -10.94 6.37
CA THR A 61 -6.99 -10.85 5.31
C THR A 61 -7.07 -12.09 4.42
N GLY A 62 -6.01 -12.92 4.36
CA GLY A 62 -5.92 -14.05 3.43
C GLY A 62 -5.83 -13.66 1.95
N LEU A 63 -5.87 -12.37 1.61
CA LEU A 63 -5.82 -11.87 0.24
C LEU A 63 -4.38 -11.62 -0.24
N VAL A 64 -3.43 -11.56 0.67
CA VAL A 64 -2.06 -11.08 0.40
C VAL A 64 -1.07 -12.23 0.57
N ASN A 65 -0.17 -12.39 -0.39
CA ASN A 65 0.83 -13.46 -0.37
C ASN A 65 2.04 -13.10 0.50
N LYS A 66 2.49 -11.84 0.46
CA LYS A 66 3.63 -11.35 1.25
C LYS A 66 3.37 -9.95 1.76
N VAL A 67 3.70 -9.71 3.03
CA VAL A 67 3.60 -8.38 3.67
C VAL A 67 4.96 -7.97 4.16
N ILE A 68 5.43 -6.81 3.73
CA ILE A 68 6.73 -6.26 4.10
C ILE A 68 6.59 -4.84 4.63
N LEU A 69 7.64 -4.35 5.26
CA LEU A 69 7.77 -2.93 5.61
C LEU A 69 8.40 -2.15 4.46
N GLY A 70 7.96 -0.91 4.28
CA GLY A 70 8.56 0.02 3.35
C GLY A 70 9.96 0.47 3.75
N GLY A 71 10.60 1.19 2.83
CA GLY A 71 11.89 1.83 3.06
C GLY A 71 11.83 2.93 4.11
N VAL A 72 12.87 2.99 4.93
CA VAL A 72 13.02 3.93 6.06
C VAL A 72 13.62 5.24 5.57
N ASP A 73 14.75 5.18 4.84
CA ASP A 73 15.41 6.37 4.28
C ASP A 73 15.39 6.36 2.75
N ASN A 74 15.54 5.18 2.15
CA ASN A 74 15.37 4.97 0.71
C ASN A 74 14.03 4.26 0.44
N TYR A 75 13.04 4.99 -0.09
CA TYR A 75 11.73 4.42 -0.40
C TYR A 75 11.78 3.41 -1.56
N LEU A 76 12.80 3.38 -2.40
CA LEU A 76 12.93 2.42 -3.50
C LEU A 76 13.52 1.07 -3.07
N ALA A 77 14.34 1.03 -2.02
CA ALA A 77 15.14 -0.16 -1.69
C ALA A 77 14.30 -1.44 -1.58
N HIS A 78 13.16 -1.34 -0.90
CA HIS A 78 12.23 -2.46 -0.75
C HIS A 78 11.48 -2.82 -2.05
N ILE A 79 11.35 -1.89 -3.00
CA ILE A 79 10.74 -2.16 -4.31
C ILE A 79 11.73 -2.95 -5.16
N LEU A 80 12.98 -2.46 -5.24
CA LEU A 80 14.04 -3.12 -6.00
C LEU A 80 14.30 -4.54 -5.50
N ARG A 81 14.36 -4.73 -4.17
CA ARG A 81 14.54 -6.05 -3.57
C ARG A 81 13.42 -7.05 -3.89
N GLU A 82 12.18 -6.57 -3.93
CA GLU A 82 11.02 -7.44 -4.21
C GLU A 82 10.78 -7.66 -5.70
N ASN A 83 11.49 -6.90 -6.55
CA ASN A 83 11.47 -7.00 -7.99
C ASN A 83 10.06 -7.19 -8.61
N PRO A 84 9.08 -6.29 -8.38
CA PRO A 84 7.72 -6.50 -8.87
C PRO A 84 7.55 -6.19 -10.35
N ASP A 85 6.92 -7.10 -11.10
CA ASP A 85 6.52 -6.86 -12.51
C ASP A 85 5.49 -5.74 -12.64
N ILE A 86 4.57 -5.68 -11.67
CA ILE A 86 3.44 -4.74 -11.67
C ILE A 86 3.35 -4.03 -10.33
N ILE A 87 3.30 -2.71 -10.37
CA ILE A 87 2.99 -1.84 -9.24
C ILE A 87 1.57 -1.31 -9.39
N CYS A 88 0.69 -1.59 -8.42
CA CYS A 88 -0.67 -1.09 -8.41
C CYS A 88 -0.81 0.02 -7.37
N LEU A 89 -1.34 1.16 -7.80
CA LEU A 89 -1.47 2.36 -7.00
C LEU A 89 -2.93 2.68 -6.72
N GLY A 90 -3.18 3.23 -5.54
CA GLY A 90 -4.47 3.81 -5.18
C GLY A 90 -4.83 4.99 -6.07
N TYR A 91 -6.13 5.22 -6.26
CA TYR A 91 -6.65 6.32 -7.07
C TYR A 91 -6.18 7.71 -6.58
N ASP A 92 -5.84 7.83 -5.30
CA ASP A 92 -5.43 9.06 -4.60
C ASP A 92 -3.90 9.24 -4.51
N GLN A 93 -3.10 8.24 -4.87
CA GLN A 93 -1.64 8.28 -4.81
C GLN A 93 -1.04 9.01 -6.03
N LYS A 94 -1.38 10.27 -6.30
CA LYS A 94 -0.94 10.99 -7.53
C LYS A 94 0.53 11.43 -7.48
N ALA A 95 0.92 12.16 -6.43
CA ALA A 95 2.27 12.71 -6.29
C ALA A 95 3.36 11.62 -6.25
N TYR A 96 3.06 10.48 -5.62
CA TYR A 96 3.97 9.33 -5.54
C TYR A 96 4.36 8.75 -6.91
N VAL A 97 3.57 8.98 -7.97
CA VAL A 97 3.76 8.26 -9.26
C VAL A 97 4.80 8.91 -10.14
N GLN A 98 4.87 10.25 -10.14
CA GLN A 98 5.77 10.98 -11.01
C GLN A 98 7.21 10.68 -10.63
N GLU A 99 7.54 10.78 -9.34
CA GLU A 99 8.86 10.41 -8.83
C GLU A 99 9.14 8.92 -8.98
N LEU A 100 8.18 8.04 -8.63
CA LEU A 100 8.39 6.59 -8.74
C LEU A 100 8.76 6.16 -10.16
N ARG A 101 8.10 6.67 -11.20
CA ARG A 101 8.42 6.33 -12.59
C ARG A 101 9.84 6.74 -12.97
N LYS A 102 10.22 7.97 -12.62
CA LYS A 102 11.54 8.53 -12.90
C LYS A 102 12.63 7.73 -12.18
N ASP A 103 12.38 7.44 -10.92
CA ASP A 103 13.31 6.75 -10.04
C ASP A 103 13.52 5.28 -10.42
N LEU A 104 12.46 4.55 -10.79
CA LEU A 104 12.58 3.18 -11.30
C LEU A 104 13.40 3.18 -12.60
N LYS A 105 13.10 4.10 -13.54
CA LYS A 105 13.85 4.22 -14.79
C LYS A 105 15.34 4.51 -14.55
N LYS A 106 15.66 5.42 -13.61
CA LYS A 106 17.05 5.74 -13.24
C LYS A 106 17.81 4.54 -12.69
N ASN A 107 17.13 3.61 -12.03
CA ASN A 107 17.71 2.39 -11.49
C ASN A 107 17.61 1.19 -12.45
N GLY A 108 17.29 1.40 -13.73
CA GLY A 108 17.17 0.33 -14.73
C GLY A 108 16.00 -0.63 -14.47
N PHE A 109 15.04 -0.24 -13.63
CA PHE A 109 13.96 -1.11 -13.17
C PHE A 109 12.69 -0.91 -14.01
N LEU A 110 12.22 -1.97 -14.65
CA LEU A 110 11.01 -1.95 -15.49
C LEU A 110 9.83 -2.56 -14.73
N ALA A 111 8.96 -1.71 -14.19
CA ALA A 111 7.69 -2.12 -13.60
C ALA A 111 6.51 -1.49 -14.33
N LYS A 112 5.48 -2.27 -14.64
CA LYS A 112 4.20 -1.72 -15.13
C LYS A 112 3.47 -1.04 -13.98
N ILE A 113 3.22 0.26 -14.09
CA ILE A 113 2.47 1.01 -13.06
C ILE A 113 1.02 1.19 -13.48
N ILE A 114 0.10 0.63 -12.69
CA ILE A 114 -1.35 0.66 -12.91
C ILE A 114 -2.03 1.39 -11.76
N ARG A 115 -3.02 2.24 -12.05
CA ARG A 115 -3.84 2.89 -11.03
C ARG A 115 -5.19 2.18 -10.91
N LEU A 116 -5.54 1.76 -9.71
CA LEU A 116 -6.77 1.03 -9.42
C LEU A 116 -7.95 1.96 -9.17
N LYS A 117 -9.18 1.45 -9.40
CA LYS A 117 -10.41 2.23 -9.28
C LYS A 117 -10.75 2.48 -7.80
N PRO A 118 -11.31 3.65 -7.44
CA PRO A 118 -11.80 3.89 -6.08
C PRO A 118 -12.95 2.95 -5.74
N TYR A 119 -13.06 2.57 -4.47
CA TYR A 119 -14.22 1.83 -3.94
C TYR A 119 -14.98 2.69 -2.94
N LYS A 120 -16.26 3.03 -3.25
CA LYS A 120 -17.18 3.77 -2.37
C LYS A 120 -16.47 4.94 -1.62
N LYS A 121 -15.86 5.85 -2.39
CA LYS A 121 -14.93 6.92 -1.96
C LYS A 121 -15.43 7.79 -0.79
N LYS A 122 -16.74 8.00 -0.67
CA LYS A 122 -17.36 8.83 0.38
C LYS A 122 -17.53 8.09 1.72
N ILE A 123 -17.34 6.77 1.76
CA ILE A 123 -17.61 5.92 2.93
C ILE A 123 -16.31 5.36 3.54
N TYR A 124 -15.37 4.90 2.71
CA TYR A 124 -14.19 4.16 3.18
C TYR A 124 -12.89 4.97 3.12
N LYS A 125 -12.77 6.01 3.95
CA LYS A 125 -11.47 6.61 4.33
C LYS A 125 -11.19 6.31 5.80
N ASN A 126 -9.96 5.92 6.14
CA ASN A 126 -9.60 5.60 7.54
C ASN A 126 -9.92 6.73 8.53
N HIS A 127 -9.84 8.01 8.12
CA HIS A 127 -10.24 9.13 8.97
C HIS A 127 -11.75 9.17 9.26
N LEU A 128 -12.58 8.74 8.30
CA LEU A 128 -14.05 8.72 8.42
C LEU A 128 -14.57 7.52 9.22
N LEU A 129 -13.76 6.47 9.34
CA LEU A 129 -14.11 5.23 10.04
C LEU A 129 -13.66 5.24 11.51
N LYS A 130 -13.06 6.32 12.01
CA LYS A 130 -12.64 6.46 13.42
C LYS A 130 -13.82 6.36 14.39
N THR A 131 -15.04 6.63 13.93
CA THR A 131 -16.27 6.66 14.73
C THR A 131 -16.90 5.28 15.00
N LYS A 132 -16.40 4.19 14.42
CA LYS A 132 -17.03 2.83 14.56
C LYS A 132 -16.05 1.70 14.87
N ARG A 133 -14.88 1.98 15.44
CA ARG A 133 -13.88 0.94 15.77
C ARG A 133 -14.14 0.45 17.20
N VAL A 134 -14.96 -0.59 17.34
CA VAL A 134 -15.13 -1.35 18.59
C VAL A 134 -13.86 -2.18 18.84
N LEU A 135 -13.43 -2.21 20.10
CA LEU A 135 -12.32 -2.99 20.65
C LEU A 135 -12.49 -4.49 20.39
#